data_AF-A0A383EN28-F1
#
_entry.id   AF-A0A383EN28-F1
#
_cell.length_a   1.000
_cell.length_b   1.000
_cell.length_c   1.000
_cell.angle_alpha   90.00
_cell.angle_beta   90.00
_cell.angle_gamma   90.00
#
_symmetry.space_group_name_H-M   'P 1'
#
loop_
_entity.id
_entity.type
_entity.pdbx_description
1 polymer ?
#
loop_
_entity_poly.entity_id
_entity_poly.type
_entity_poly.pdbx_seq_one_letter_code
_entity_poly.pdbx_strand_id
1 'polypeptide(L)'
;MSSLKVGIQLTQNPEKYKYLLSVLKSELHTTSGLEFVHITTDEKLTKMIPELDILTTYHIKETSFANATARLKWVHFGVAGLEHSLFPELLKSKTIITNASGI
;
A
#
# COMPACT_ATOMS: atom_id res chain seq x y z
N MET A 1 0.97 -21.99 4.88
CA MET A 1 1.57 -20.69 5.26
C MET A 1 0.74 -19.61 4.60
N SER A 2 0.22 -18.62 5.34
CA SER A 2 -0.52 -17.52 4.68
C SER A 2 0.47 -16.59 3.99
N SER A 3 0.24 -16.28 2.71
CA SER A 3 0.99 -15.23 2.02
C SER A 3 0.55 -13.85 2.51
N LEU A 4 1.51 -12.94 2.67
CA LEU A 4 1.24 -11.52 2.87
C LEU A 4 0.83 -10.91 1.52
N LYS A 5 -0.30 -10.20 1.52
CA LYS A 5 -0.83 -9.53 0.34
C LYS A 5 -0.40 -8.06 0.34
N VAL A 6 0.42 -7.71 -0.66
CA VAL A 6 1.05 -6.40 -0.82
C VAL A 6 0.36 -5.65 -1.97
N GLY A 7 -0.40 -4.61 -1.63
CA GLY A 7 -1.04 -3.73 -2.61
C GLY A 7 -0.09 -2.62 -3.06
N ILE A 8 0.07 -2.44 -4.36
CA ILE A 8 0.90 -1.38 -4.96
C ILE A 8 0.00 -0.44 -5.76
N GLN A 9 -0.19 0.77 -5.24
CA GLN A 9 -0.95 1.88 -5.84
C GLN A 9 -0.03 3.08 -6.13
N LEU A 10 1.06 2.85 -6.86
CA LEU A 10 2.04 3.89 -7.22
C LEU A 10 1.98 4.30 -8.70
N THR A 11 1.23 3.57 -9.53
CA THR A 11 1.09 3.90 -10.95
C THR A 11 -0.13 3.22 -11.54
N GLN A 12 -0.76 3.85 -12.52
CA GLN A 12 -1.78 3.23 -13.36
C GLN A 12 -1.17 2.48 -14.55
N ASN A 13 0.08 2.79 -14.92
CA ASN A 13 0.73 2.24 -16.10
C ASN A 13 1.26 0.82 -15.81
N PRO A 14 0.82 -0.22 -16.54
CA PRO A 14 1.24 -1.60 -16.30
C PRO A 14 2.76 -1.84 -16.46
N GLU A 15 3.41 -1.17 -17.41
CA GLU A 15 4.85 -1.32 -17.65
C GLU A 15 5.66 -0.68 -16.53
N LYS A 16 5.25 0.52 -16.06
CA LYS A 16 5.85 1.12 -14.86
C LYS A 16 5.64 0.23 -13.64
N TYR A 17 4.47 -0.39 -13.49
CA TYR A 17 4.21 -1.34 -12.41
C TYR A 17 5.14 -2.55 -12.47
N LYS A 18 5.32 -3.18 -13.64
CA LYS A 18 6.25 -4.30 -13.82
C LYS A 18 7.69 -3.91 -13.46
N TYR A 19 8.12 -2.73 -13.91
CA TYR A 19 9.45 -2.21 -13.57
C TYR A 19 9.61 -2.01 -12.06
N LEU A 20 8.69 -1.29 -11.41
CA LEU A 20 8.72 -1.09 -9.95
C LEU A 20 8.71 -2.42 -9.20
N LEU A 21 7.90 -3.38 -9.62
CA LEU A 21 7.84 -4.70 -9.02
C LEU A 21 9.17 -5.47 -9.21
N SER A 22 9.84 -5.32 -10.35
CA SER A 22 11.16 -5.93 -10.57
C SER A 22 12.23 -5.36 -9.63
N VAL A 23 12.25 -4.04 -9.44
CA VAL A 23 13.16 -3.37 -8.50
C VAL A 23 12.84 -3.79 -7.06
N LEU A 24 11.57 -3.79 -6.65
CA LEU A 24 11.19 -4.25 -5.31
C LEU A 24 11.63 -5.70 -5.06
N LYS A 25 11.48 -6.58 -6.05
CA LYS A 25 11.89 -7.98 -5.93
C LYS A 25 13.41 -8.16 -5.89
N SER A 26 14.20 -7.29 -6.53
CA SER A 26 15.67 -7.37 -6.44
C SER A 26 16.20 -7.05 -5.05
N GLU A 27 15.49 -6.20 -4.30
CA GLU A 27 15.86 -5.80 -2.94
C GLU A 27 15.38 -6.79 -1.85
N LEU A 28 14.63 -7.83 -2.23
CA LEU A 28 14.11 -8.82 -1.29
C LEU A 28 14.98 -10.07 -1.27
N HIS A 29 15.31 -10.54 -0.06
CA HIS A 29 16.00 -11.82 0.12
C HIS A 29 15.18 -13.01 -0.42
N THR A 30 13.84 -12.92 -0.37
CA THR A 30 12.93 -13.91 -0.92
C THR A 30 11.57 -13.29 -1.23
N THR A 31 10.88 -13.82 -2.23
CA THR A 31 9.48 -13.50 -2.53
C THR A 31 8.52 -14.59 -2.07
N SER A 32 9.02 -15.65 -1.44
CA SER A 32 8.18 -16.73 -0.91
C SER A 32 7.26 -16.19 0.18
N GLY A 33 5.96 -16.47 0.05
CA GLY A 33 4.95 -15.95 0.97
C GLY A 33 4.55 -14.49 0.73
N LEU A 34 4.92 -13.88 -0.40
CA LEU A 34 4.45 -12.55 -0.81
C LEU A 34 3.57 -12.64 -2.06
N GLU A 35 2.39 -12.02 -2.00
CA GLU A 35 1.49 -11.83 -3.14
C GLU A 35 1.39 -10.33 -3.46
N PHE A 36 1.80 -9.93 -4.66
CA PHE A 36 1.76 -8.52 -5.08
C PHE A 36 0.54 -8.25 -5.96
N VAL A 37 -0.21 -7.20 -5.62
CA VAL A 37 -1.41 -6.79 -6.35
C VAL A 37 -1.26 -5.37 -6.89
N HIS A 38 -1.43 -5.21 -8.20
CA HIS A 38 -1.49 -3.89 -8.84
C HIS A 38 -2.84 -3.21 -8.59
N ILE A 39 -2.83 -2.08 -7.90
CA ILE A 39 -4.02 -1.27 -7.61
C ILE A 39 -3.95 0.00 -8.44
N THR A 40 -4.81 0.11 -9.45
CA THR A 40 -4.76 1.22 -10.42
C THR A 40 -5.67 2.39 -10.03
N THR A 41 -6.73 2.15 -9.25
CA THR A 41 -7.70 3.20 -8.91
C THR A 41 -8.14 3.11 -7.45
N ASP A 42 -8.74 4.17 -6.94
CA ASP A 42 -9.28 4.21 -5.58
C ASP A 42 -10.47 3.26 -5.40
N GLU A 43 -11.28 3.05 -6.45
CA GLU A 43 -12.36 2.07 -6.40
C GLU A 43 -11.80 0.65 -6.26
N LYS A 44 -10.68 0.37 -6.94
CA LYS A 44 -9.99 -0.91 -6.79
C LYS A 44 -9.34 -1.02 -5.42
N LEU A 45 -8.74 0.05 -4.89
CA LEU A 45 -8.21 0.08 -3.53
C LEU A 45 -9.30 -0.27 -2.52
N THR A 46 -10.44 0.40 -2.59
CA THR A 46 -11.56 0.24 -1.65
C THR A 46 -12.05 -1.21 -1.59
N LYS A 47 -12.04 -1.93 -2.72
CA LYS A 47 -12.42 -3.35 -2.77
C LYS A 47 -11.34 -4.28 -2.22
N MET A 48 -10.07 -3.95 -2.43
CA MET A 48 -8.94 -4.82 -2.09
C MET A 48 -8.41 -4.60 -0.68
N ILE A 49 -8.52 -3.39 -0.14
CA ILE A 49 -7.95 -2.99 1.15
C ILE A 49 -8.36 -3.87 2.35
N PRO A 50 -9.56 -4.50 2.42
CA PRO A 50 -9.87 -5.41 3.53
C PRO A 50 -8.98 -6.66 3.57
N GLU A 51 -8.41 -7.04 2.42
CA GLU A 51 -7.59 -8.24 2.22
C GLU A 51 -6.08 -7.96 2.23
N LEU A 52 -5.66 -6.69 2.26
CA LEU A 52 -4.25 -6.33 2.21
C LEU A 52 -3.60 -6.45 3.58
N ASP A 53 -2.37 -6.93 3.59
CA ASP A 53 -1.49 -6.90 4.76
C ASP A 53 -0.58 -5.65 4.73
N ILE A 54 -0.16 -5.23 3.52
CA ILE A 54 0.71 -4.08 3.28
C ILE A 54 0.15 -3.27 2.10
N LEU A 55 0.19 -1.93 2.19
CA LEU A 55 -0.17 -1.01 1.11
C LEU A 55 0.95 -0.01 0.82
N THR A 56 1.32 0.15 -0.44
CA THR A 56 2.18 1.25 -0.91
C THR A 56 1.35 2.18 -1.79
N THR A 57 1.23 3.47 -1.44
CA THR A 57 0.40 4.42 -2.20
C THR A 57 0.97 5.84 -2.12
N TYR A 58 0.49 6.78 -2.94
CA TYR A 58 0.77 8.20 -2.75
C TYR A 58 -0.25 8.90 -1.86
N HIS A 59 -1.46 8.38 -1.79
CA HIS A 59 -2.55 8.94 -0.99
C HIS A 59 -3.55 7.84 -0.65
N ILE A 60 -4.32 8.06 0.42
CA ILE A 60 -5.45 7.21 0.76
C ILE A 60 -6.61 8.08 1.21
N LYS A 61 -7.78 7.85 0.62
CA LYS A 61 -9.02 8.51 1.04
C LYS A 61 -9.53 7.84 2.31
N GLU A 62 -10.09 8.64 3.22
CA GLU A 62 -10.77 8.15 4.42
C GLU A 62 -11.85 7.12 4.06
N THR A 63 -12.62 7.36 3.00
CA THR A 63 -13.66 6.44 2.50
C THR A 63 -13.10 5.08 2.05
N SER A 64 -11.91 5.05 1.47
CA SER A 64 -11.23 3.79 1.14
C SER A 64 -10.73 3.11 2.42
N PHE A 65 -10.08 3.86 3.32
CA PHE A 65 -9.55 3.32 4.58
C PHE A 65 -10.62 2.83 5.54
N ALA A 66 -11.85 3.36 5.48
CA ALA A 66 -12.98 2.86 6.26
C ALA A 66 -13.28 1.36 6.02
N ASN A 67 -12.83 0.81 4.89
CA ASN A 67 -12.95 -0.60 4.55
C ASN A 67 -11.73 -1.43 5.00
N ALA A 68 -10.67 -0.79 5.51
CA ALA A 68 -9.50 -1.49 6.02
C ALA A 68 -9.88 -2.32 7.25
N THR A 69 -9.30 -3.51 7.34
CA THR A 69 -9.48 -4.39 8.49
C THR A 69 -8.21 -4.39 9.34
N ALA A 70 -8.26 -5.04 10.50
CA ALA A 70 -7.07 -5.30 11.30
C ALA A 70 -5.99 -6.11 10.56
N ARG A 71 -6.27 -6.64 9.36
CA ARG A 71 -5.29 -7.29 8.50
C ARG A 71 -4.25 -6.31 7.94
N LEU A 72 -4.66 -5.08 7.61
CA LEU A 72 -3.74 -4.06 7.11
C LEU A 72 -2.79 -3.64 8.23
N LYS A 73 -1.53 -4.08 8.15
CA LYS A 73 -0.51 -3.83 9.18
C LYS A 73 0.37 -2.63 8.87
N TRP A 74 0.54 -2.30 7.59
CA TRP A 74 1.48 -1.28 7.17
C TRP A 74 0.98 -0.52 5.94
N VAL A 75 1.06 0.81 6.00
CA VAL A 75 0.96 1.70 4.83
C VAL A 75 2.26 2.47 4.65
N HIS A 76 2.83 2.36 3.46
CA HIS A 76 3.95 3.18 3.01
C HIS A 76 3.48 4.22 1.99
N PHE A 77 3.77 5.48 2.27
CA PHE A 77 3.46 6.60 1.39
C PHE A 77 4.68 6.98 0.55
N GLY A 78 4.54 6.94 -0.78
CA GLY A 78 5.58 7.35 -1.72
C GLY A 78 5.80 8.86 -1.82
N VAL A 79 5.30 9.66 -0.88
CA VAL A 79 5.40 11.11 -0.83
C VAL A 79 6.00 11.56 0.50
N ALA A 80 6.64 12.74 0.54
CA ALA A 80 7.15 13.31 1.79
C ALA A 80 6.06 13.90 2.68
N GLY A 81 5.15 14.70 2.12
CA GLY A 81 4.03 15.31 2.85
C GLY A 81 2.86 14.35 3.02
N LEU A 82 2.40 14.15 4.25
CA LEU A 82 1.23 13.31 4.58
C LEU A 82 -0.04 14.11 4.92
N GLU A 83 0.02 15.43 4.84
CA GLU A 83 -1.03 16.35 5.31
C GLU A 83 -2.43 15.98 4.80
N HIS A 84 -2.54 15.52 3.55
CA HIS A 84 -3.81 15.14 2.91
C HIS A 84 -4.26 13.70 3.17
N SER A 85 -3.44 12.89 3.84
CA SER A 85 -3.72 11.47 4.14
C SER A 85 -3.78 11.16 5.64
N LEU A 86 -3.46 12.12 6.52
CA LEU A 86 -3.60 11.96 7.96
C LEU A 86 -5.00 12.39 8.42
N PHE A 87 -5.87 11.41 8.63
CA PHE A 87 -7.18 11.58 9.24
C PHE A 87 -7.26 10.78 10.56
N PRO A 88 -8.17 11.13 11.48
CA PRO A 88 -8.21 10.57 12.84
C PRO A 88 -8.27 9.04 12.90
N GLU A 89 -8.98 8.40 11.99
CA GLU A 89 -9.18 6.95 11.92
C GLU A 89 -7.86 6.24 11.60
N LEU A 90 -7.08 6.80 10.67
CA LEU A 90 -5.75 6.30 10.33
C LEU A 90 -4.79 6.47 11.51
N LEU A 91 -4.80 7.63 12.18
CA LEU A 91 -3.96 7.93 13.34
C LEU A 91 -4.27 7.06 14.56
N LYS A 92 -5.54 6.70 14.76
CA LYS A 92 -5.99 5.82 15.85
C LYS A 92 -5.82 4.32 15.53
N SER A 93 -5.51 3.99 14.27
CA SER A 93 -5.34 2.60 13.85
C SER A 93 -4.04 2.01 14.43
N LYS A 94 -3.97 0.67 14.47
CA LYS A 94 -2.72 -0.05 14.78
C LYS A 94 -1.83 -0.22 13.56
N THR A 95 -2.18 0.42 12.45
CA THR A 95 -1.45 0.33 11.18
C THR A 95 -0.19 1.17 11.27
N ILE A 96 0.96 0.57 10.98
CA ILE A 96 2.22 1.28 10.88
C ILE A 96 2.14 2.21 9.67
N ILE A 97 2.56 3.47 9.83
CA ILE A 97 2.57 4.46 8.75
C ILE A 97 3.99 4.93 8.56
N THR A 98 4.45 4.90 7.32
CA THR A 98 5.78 5.40 6.91
C THR A 98 5.64 6.22 5.64
N ASN A 99 6.57 7.14 5.41
CA ASN A 99 6.64 7.95 4.20
C ASN A 99 8.06 7.96 3.64
N ALA A 100 8.18 8.30 2.36
CA ALA A 100 9.48 8.56 1.76
C ALA A 100 9.99 9.95 2.18
N SER A 101 11.28 10.10 2.43
CA SER A 101 11.90 11.38 2.83
C SER A 101 13.21 11.60 2.09
N GLY A 102 13.68 12.86 2.03
CA GLY A 102 14.90 13.23 1.29
C GLY A 102 14.73 13.26 -0.23
N ILE A 103 13.50 13.49 -0.70
CA ILE A 103 13.13 13.69 -2.11
C ILE A 103 13.05 15.18 -2.42
#